data_AF-A0A7S3REB6-F1
#
_entry.id   AF-A0A7S3REB6-F1
#
_cell.length_a   1.000
_cell.length_b   1.000
_cell.length_c   1.000
_cell.angle_alpha   90.00
_cell.angle_beta   90.00
_cell.angle_gamma   90.00
#
_symmetry.space_group_name_H-M   'P 1'
#
loop_
_entity.id
_entity.type
_entity.pdbx_description
1 polymer ?
#
loop_
_entity_poly.entity_id
_entity_poly.type
_entity_poly.pdbx_seq_one_letter_code
_entity_poly.pdbx_strand_id
1 'polypeptide(L)'
;KFANLLIFDWPPPVGFSYCDGRPSGNGTSCGDWDDERMADTMYAALRGWYEIFPERQGKPLYITGESYAGVYVPKLVQRILDEKTEALRPMLRGFAVGD
;
A
#
# COMPACT_ATOMS: atom_id res chain seq x y z
N LYS A 1 -21.01 8.92 -8.82
CA LYS A 1 -20.13 8.39 -7.76
C LYS A 1 -20.08 6.87 -7.93
N PHE A 2 -18.90 6.25 -7.99
CA PHE A 2 -18.75 4.85 -8.44
C PHE A 2 -17.92 3.94 -7.51
N ALA A 3 -17.10 4.52 -6.62
CA ALA A 3 -16.24 3.75 -5.71
C ALA A 3 -16.02 4.48 -4.37
N ASN A 4 -15.52 3.76 -3.37
CA ASN A 4 -14.93 4.33 -2.17
C ASN A 4 -13.43 4.54 -2.42
N LEU A 5 -12.86 5.63 -1.93
CA LEU A 5 -11.45 5.96 -2.11
C LEU A 5 -10.72 5.86 -0.78
N LEU A 6 -9.59 5.15 -0.78
CA LEU A 6 -8.65 5.04 0.33
C LEU A 6 -7.29 5.55 -0.17
N ILE A 7 -6.68 6.47 0.57
CA ILE A 7 -5.39 7.10 0.23
C ILE A 7 -4.43 6.89 1.39
N PHE A 8 -3.20 6.47 1.07
CA PHE A 8 -2.12 6.31 2.04
C PHE A 8 -1.01 7.32 1.76
N ASP A 9 -0.61 8.07 2.77
CA ASP A 9 0.73 8.65 2.82
C ASP A 9 1.68 7.52 3.24
N TRP A 10 2.60 7.14 2.36
CA TRP A 10 3.43 5.97 2.61
C TRP A 10 4.65 5.96 1.68
N PRO A 11 5.81 5.46 2.15
CA PRO A 11 6.15 5.01 3.51
C PRO A 11 6.48 6.22 4.40
N PRO A 12 6.69 6.06 5.71
CA PRO A 12 7.38 7.07 6.50
C PRO A 12 8.74 7.43 5.86
N PRO A 13 9.14 8.70 5.74
CA PRO A 13 8.55 9.90 6.34
C PRO A 13 7.63 10.71 5.40
N VAL A 14 6.98 10.07 4.41
CA VAL A 14 6.13 10.76 3.43
C VAL A 14 4.87 11.31 4.08
N GLY A 15 4.57 12.58 3.80
CA GLY A 15 3.32 13.23 4.23
C GLY A 15 3.11 13.18 5.73
N PHE A 16 2.00 12.59 6.16
CA PHE A 16 1.68 12.39 7.58
C PHE A 16 2.22 11.08 8.19
N SER A 17 2.87 10.22 7.39
CA SER A 17 3.46 8.98 7.89
C SER A 17 4.81 9.22 8.55
N TYR A 18 5.00 8.68 9.77
CA TYR A 18 6.21 8.86 10.57
C TYR A 18 6.66 7.56 11.22
N CYS A 19 7.94 7.54 11.61
CA CYS A 19 8.55 6.48 12.42
C CYS A 19 8.87 7.00 13.82
N ASP A 20 9.07 6.08 14.76
CA ASP A 20 9.53 6.40 16.10
C ASP A 20 10.91 7.10 16.02
N GLY A 21 11.07 8.20 16.76
CA GLY A 21 12.32 8.98 16.78
C GLY A 21 12.31 10.30 16.00
N ARG A 22 11.19 10.64 15.34
CA ARG A 22 10.99 11.80 14.44
C ARG A 22 11.94 11.78 13.23
N PRO A 23 11.41 11.75 11.99
CA PRO A 23 12.26 11.76 10.80
C PRO A 23 13.10 13.03 10.72
N SER A 24 14.39 12.88 10.45
CA SER A 24 15.38 13.96 10.40
C SER A 24 15.34 14.79 9.10
N GLY A 25 14.21 14.78 8.37
CA GLY A 25 14.06 15.39 7.05
C GLY A 25 14.79 14.65 5.92
N ASN A 26 15.65 13.68 6.25
CA ASN A 26 16.26 12.75 5.29
C ASN A 26 15.23 11.66 4.89
N GLY A 27 15.14 11.34 3.60
CA GLY A 27 14.26 10.28 3.07
C GLY A 27 14.52 8.89 3.68
N THR A 28 15.74 8.61 4.16
CA THR A 28 16.08 7.34 4.84
C THR A 28 15.98 7.40 6.36
N SER A 29 15.48 8.51 6.91
CA SER A 29 15.40 8.69 8.37
C SER A 29 14.45 7.73 9.08
N CYS A 30 13.55 7.08 8.33
CA CYS A 30 12.63 6.08 8.84
C CYS A 30 12.94 4.65 8.40
N GLY A 31 14.13 4.43 7.84
CA GLY A 31 14.58 3.14 7.34
C GLY A 31 15.17 3.26 5.94
N ASP A 32 15.92 2.23 5.55
CA ASP A 32 16.38 2.08 4.18
C ASP A 32 15.22 1.54 3.35
N TRP A 33 14.70 2.38 2.46
CA TRP A 33 13.59 2.04 1.56
C TRP A 33 14.14 1.52 0.24
N ASP A 34 13.66 0.33 -0.13
CA ASP A 34 13.76 -0.23 -1.47
C ASP A 34 12.36 -0.64 -1.92
N ASP A 35 12.17 -0.86 -3.21
CA ASP A 35 10.84 -1.09 -3.77
C ASP A 35 10.15 -2.38 -3.25
N GLU A 36 10.93 -3.36 -2.79
CA GLU A 36 10.46 -4.60 -2.19
C GLU A 36 9.91 -4.36 -0.78
N ARG A 37 10.69 -3.72 0.11
CA ARG A 37 10.26 -3.30 1.46
C ARG A 37 9.06 -2.39 1.38
N MET A 38 9.02 -1.58 0.34
CA MET A 38 7.88 -0.75 0.04
C MET A 38 6.62 -1.63 -0.14
N ALA A 39 6.62 -2.55 -1.10
CA ALA A 39 5.47 -3.43 -1.31
C ALA A 39 5.05 -4.19 -0.04
N ASP A 40 6.02 -4.68 0.75
CA ASP A 40 5.76 -5.37 2.02
C ASP A 40 5.07 -4.49 3.07
N THR A 41 5.55 -3.26 3.25
CA THR A 41 4.99 -2.34 4.25
C THR A 41 3.60 -1.85 3.86
N MET A 42 3.36 -1.57 2.58
CA MET A 42 2.01 -1.21 2.11
C MET A 42 1.06 -2.40 2.22
N TYR A 43 1.52 -3.61 1.91
CA TYR A 43 0.73 -4.83 2.11
C TYR A 43 0.31 -5.00 3.57
N ALA A 44 1.24 -4.81 4.51
CA ALA A 44 0.97 -4.85 5.94
C ALA A 44 -0.02 -3.76 6.38
N ALA A 45 0.16 -2.52 5.91
CA ALA A 45 -0.74 -1.41 6.21
C ALA A 45 -2.17 -1.67 5.69
N LEU A 46 -2.29 -2.19 4.47
CA LEU A 46 -3.59 -2.53 3.88
C LEU A 46 -4.28 -3.67 4.64
N ARG A 47 -3.55 -4.70 5.07
CA ARG A 47 -4.13 -5.74 5.94
C ARG A 47 -4.62 -5.16 7.26
N GLY A 48 -3.80 -4.37 7.93
CA GLY A 48 -4.20 -3.72 9.19
C GLY A 48 -5.43 -2.81 9.02
N TRP A 49 -5.54 -2.10 7.89
CA TRP A 49 -6.73 -1.31 7.58
C TRP A 49 -7.99 -2.18 7.52
N TYR A 50 -7.93 -3.35 6.88
CA TYR A 50 -9.06 -4.27 6.84
C TYR A 50 -9.37 -4.97 8.17
N GLU A 51 -8.41 -5.07 9.09
CA GLU A 51 -8.66 -5.51 10.46
C GLU A 51 -9.43 -4.46 11.26
N ILE A 52 -9.14 -3.18 11.03
CA ILE A 52 -9.86 -2.04 11.66
C ILE A 52 -11.25 -1.85 11.05
N PHE A 53 -11.39 -2.07 9.74
CA PHE A 53 -12.64 -1.90 8.98
C PHE A 53 -13.12 -3.23 8.38
N PRO A 54 -13.52 -4.21 9.20
CA PRO A 54 -13.91 -5.54 8.73
C PRO A 54 -15.14 -5.51 7.81
N GLU A 55 -16.00 -4.49 7.88
CA GLU A 55 -17.15 -4.31 6.99
C GLU A 55 -16.77 -4.04 5.52
N ARG A 56 -15.50 -3.71 5.27
CA ARG A 56 -14.94 -3.50 3.92
C ARG A 56 -14.42 -4.79 3.29
N GLN A 57 -14.26 -5.85 4.08
CA GLN A 57 -13.83 -7.17 3.58
C GLN A 57 -14.79 -7.72 2.52
N GLY A 58 -14.24 -8.45 1.57
CA GLY A 58 -14.98 -9.06 0.45
C GLY A 58 -15.43 -8.08 -0.64
N LYS A 59 -15.19 -6.77 -0.50
CA LYS A 59 -15.47 -5.80 -1.56
C LYS A 59 -14.39 -5.86 -2.66
N PRO A 60 -14.74 -5.55 -3.92
CA PRO A 60 -13.75 -5.41 -4.99
C PRO A 60 -12.65 -4.40 -4.63
N LEU A 61 -11.40 -4.85 -4.71
CA LEU A 61 -10.20 -4.04 -4.49
C LEU A 61 -9.55 -3.71 -5.83
N TYR A 62 -9.30 -2.43 -6.06
CA TYR A 62 -8.52 -1.91 -7.17
C TYR A 62 -7.36 -1.09 -6.61
N ILE A 63 -6.16 -1.28 -7.16
CA ILE A 63 -4.95 -0.55 -6.72
C ILE A 63 -4.56 0.43 -7.81
N THR A 64 -4.48 1.71 -7.48
CA THR A 64 -4.22 2.75 -8.47
C THR A 64 -3.18 3.73 -7.97
N GLY A 65 -2.38 4.29 -8.88
CA GLY A 65 -1.43 5.35 -8.56
C GLY A 65 -0.92 6.04 -9.81
N GLU A 66 -0.13 7.09 -9.64
CA GLU A 66 0.48 7.85 -10.73
C GLU A 66 1.99 8.03 -10.55
N SER A 67 2.67 8.42 -11.63
CA SER A 67 4.11 8.71 -11.62
C SER A 67 4.93 7.49 -11.14
N TYR A 68 5.76 7.66 -10.10
CA TYR A 68 6.58 6.56 -9.56
C TYR A 68 5.74 5.40 -8.98
N ALA A 69 4.44 5.61 -8.75
CA ALA A 69 3.53 4.52 -8.43
C ALA A 69 3.42 3.49 -9.58
N GLY A 70 3.91 3.79 -10.79
CA GLY A 70 4.13 2.79 -11.84
C GLY A 70 5.10 1.67 -11.44
N VAL A 71 5.95 1.89 -10.44
CA VAL A 71 6.77 0.85 -9.81
C VAL A 71 6.03 0.23 -8.61
N TYR A 72 5.47 1.08 -7.75
CA TYR A 72 4.86 0.63 -6.48
C TYR A 72 3.60 -0.21 -6.67
N VAL A 73 2.71 0.19 -7.59
CA VAL A 73 1.43 -0.49 -7.80
C VAL A 73 1.63 -1.92 -8.31
N PRO A 74 2.42 -2.20 -9.37
CA PRO A 74 2.69 -3.57 -9.80
C PRO A 74 3.38 -4.42 -8.73
N LYS A 75 4.32 -3.85 -7.96
CA LYS A 75 5.00 -4.59 -6.89
C LYS A 75 4.06 -4.96 -5.74
N LEU A 76 3.16 -4.06 -5.34
CA LEU A 76 2.13 -4.38 -4.35
C LEU A 76 1.16 -5.45 -4.85
N VAL A 77 0.73 -5.37 -6.12
CA VAL A 77 -0.11 -6.38 -6.75
C VAL A 77 0.59 -7.74 -6.74
N GLN A 78 1.85 -7.80 -7.17
CA GLN A 78 2.66 -9.03 -7.13
C GLN A 78 2.74 -9.58 -5.69
N ARG A 79 3.02 -8.72 -4.72
CA ARG A 79 3.09 -9.09 -3.30
C ARG A 79 1.77 -9.67 -2.77
N ILE A 80 0.63 -9.15 -3.21
CA ILE A 80 -0.70 -9.69 -2.88
C ILE A 80 -0.93 -11.07 -3.52
N LEU A 81 -0.49 -11.26 -4.76
CA LEU A 81 -0.65 -12.52 -5.50
C LEU A 81 0.25 -13.64 -4.96
N ASP A 82 1.44 -13.30 -4.47
CA ASP A 82 2.42 -14.25 -3.91
C ASP A 82 2.14 -14.65 -2.45
N GLU A 83 1.22 -13.96 -1.79
CA GLU A 83 0.86 -14.25 -0.41
C GLU A 83 0.18 -15.62 -0.28
N LYS A 84 0.73 -16.48 0.59
CA LYS A 84 0.20 -17.82 0.84
C LYS A 84 -1.16 -17.85 1.53
N THR A 85 -1.43 -16.88 2.41
CA THR A 85 -2.69 -16.81 3.16
C THR A 85 -3.87 -16.36 2.28
N GLU A 86 -3.60 -15.83 1.09
CA GLU A 86 -4.57 -15.25 0.18
C GLU A 86 -5.49 -14.20 0.83
N ALA A 87 -5.07 -13.55 1.92
CA ALA A 87 -5.96 -12.65 2.68
C ALA A 87 -6.59 -11.53 1.83
N LEU A 88 -5.84 -10.98 0.87
CA LEU A 88 -6.30 -9.91 -0.02
C LEU A 88 -6.57 -10.37 -1.47
N ARG A 89 -6.02 -11.52 -1.87
CA ARG A 89 -6.03 -12.00 -3.25
C ARG A 89 -7.44 -12.18 -3.83
N PRO A 90 -8.43 -12.76 -3.13
CA PRO A 90 -9.80 -12.91 -3.64
C PRO A 90 -10.53 -11.59 -3.91
N MET A 91 -10.10 -10.49 -3.26
CA MET A 91 -10.70 -9.17 -3.44
C MET A 91 -10.11 -8.41 -4.63
N LEU A 92 -8.85 -8.67 -4.98
CA LEU A 92 -8.13 -7.94 -6.02
C LEU A 92 -8.78 -8.16 -7.41
N ARG A 93 -9.24 -7.08 -8.03
CA ARG A 93 -9.88 -7.10 -9.36
C ARG A 93 -9.05 -6.48 -10.47
N GLY A 94 -8.09 -5.63 -10.12
CA GLY A 94 -7.19 -5.04 -11.10
C GLY A 94 -6.38 -3.90 -10.51
N PHE A 95 -5.54 -3.32 -11.35
CA PHE A 95 -4.77 -2.13 -11.02
C PHE A 95 -4.70 -1.19 -12.22
N ALA A 96 -4.40 0.09 -11.96
CA ALA A 96 -4.17 1.09 -12.99
C ALA A 96 -3.01 2.00 -12.59
N VAL A 97 -2.26 2.46 -13.59
CA VAL A 97 -1.15 3.41 -13.43
C VAL A 97 -1.42 4.58 -14.37
N GLY A 98 -1.33 5.79 -13.85
CA GLY A 98 -1.35 7.03 -14.61
C GLY A 98 0.04 7.69 -14.68
N ASP A 99 0.22 8.57 -15.66
CA ASP A 99 1.41 9.42 -15.79
C ASP A 99 1.20 10.78 -15.12
#